data_AF-A0A2S8RJQ0-F1
#
_entry.id   AF-A0A2S8RJQ0-F1
#
_cell.length_a   1.000
_cell.length_b   1.000
_cell.length_c   1.000
_cell.angle_alpha   90.00
_cell.angle_beta   90.00
_cell.angle_gamma   90.00
#
_symmetry.space_group_name_H-M   'P 1'
#
loop_
_entity.id
_entity.type
_entity.pdbx_description
1 polymer ?
#
loop_
_entity_poly.entity_id
_entity_poly.type
_entity_poly.pdbx_seq_one_letter_code
_entity_poly.pdbx_strand_id
1 'polypeptide(L)'
;MNVLFIYGLFEVKESALQHAPVFSLEIVRSLEIRPALTLTRQIMRKSHGTSLTMDADDKDDADRYRAPALDKGLDILELLAEQKDGLTRAEITKSLGRNASEMYRMLERLVARQYVVRSAAGDRYSLSLKLYALAHRHPPMNRLIAEALPLMQRFADAAEQSCHLVVYDRGNLLVIAQVDGPGTWGISVRLGSRVGLIDTGSGRVMLAFQSVEQRQQMLAEHTRVKGEVTIDRDALEQACERIRTAGFSQKDSQQTFGVTDVTFPIQGPAGQAIAVLTCPYLRRIDEYVAPTLEAATTLLRETVQALSMFREDVG
;
A
#
# COMPACT_ATOMS: atom_id res chain seq x y z
N MET A 1 22.82 36.35 2.43
CA MET A 1 24.30 36.32 2.32
C MET A 1 24.82 35.98 3.71
N ASN A 2 24.98 34.68 4.02
CA ASN A 2 25.33 34.20 5.35
C ASN A 2 26.80 33.82 5.42
N VAL A 3 27.39 34.24 6.53
CA VAL A 3 28.79 34.17 6.92
C VAL A 3 29.08 32.86 7.65
N LEU A 4 30.35 32.47 7.57
CA LEU A 4 31.03 31.27 8.02
C LEU A 4 31.50 31.37 9.50
N PHE A 5 32.01 30.25 10.05
CA PHE A 5 32.83 30.04 11.27
C PHE A 5 32.12 29.81 12.64
N ILE A 6 32.51 28.91 13.57
CA ILE A 6 33.44 27.74 13.67
C ILE A 6 33.46 27.21 15.16
N TYR A 7 33.97 25.97 15.40
CA TYR A 7 34.44 25.28 16.66
C TYR A 7 33.44 25.06 17.83
N GLY A 8 33.44 23.98 18.64
CA GLY A 8 34.31 22.81 18.85
C GLY A 8 34.03 22.15 20.24
N LEU A 9 34.65 20.98 20.49
CA LEU A 9 34.72 20.15 21.73
C LEU A 9 33.51 19.23 22.05
N PHE A 10 33.63 17.95 22.43
CA PHE A 10 34.64 17.28 23.29
C PHE A 10 34.80 15.78 22.93
N GLU A 11 36.03 15.29 23.07
CA GLU A 11 36.53 13.93 22.90
C GLU A 11 36.57 13.22 24.26
N VAL A 12 36.01 11.99 24.40
CA VAL A 12 36.26 11.12 25.58
C VAL A 12 36.35 9.63 25.15
N LYS A 13 37.59 9.16 25.10
CA LYS A 13 38.18 7.83 25.41
C LYS A 13 37.45 6.52 25.06
N GLU A 14 38.16 5.76 24.21
CA GLU A 14 38.19 4.31 24.08
C GLU A 14 38.70 3.56 25.34
N SER A 15 38.42 2.25 25.35
CA SER A 15 39.02 1.17 26.16
C SER A 15 38.48 0.95 27.59
N ALA A 16 37.67 -0.10 27.79
CA ALA A 16 38.18 -1.42 28.25
C ALA A 16 37.05 -2.43 28.57
N LEU A 17 37.40 -3.72 28.44
CA LEU A 17 36.78 -4.95 29.00
C LEU A 17 35.73 -5.63 28.12
N GLN A 18 36.10 -6.61 27.29
CA GLN A 18 36.45 -8.02 27.64
C GLN A 18 35.25 -8.81 28.18
N HIS A 19 34.71 -9.71 27.35
CA HIS A 19 34.31 -11.10 27.63
C HIS A 19 33.26 -11.54 26.58
N ALA A 20 33.65 -12.47 25.70
CA ALA A 20 32.71 -13.29 24.91
C ALA A 20 31.91 -14.21 25.87
N PRO A 21 30.69 -14.68 25.53
CA PRO A 21 30.55 -15.73 24.52
C PRO A 21 29.28 -15.69 23.66
N VAL A 22 29.34 -16.51 22.61
CA VAL A 22 28.24 -17.13 21.87
C VAL A 22 27.05 -17.48 22.78
N PHE A 23 25.86 -16.96 22.48
CA PHE A 23 24.61 -17.55 22.93
C PHE A 23 23.70 -17.83 21.74
N SER A 24 23.53 -19.12 21.54
CA SER A 24 22.63 -19.80 20.62
C SER A 24 21.16 -19.59 20.99
N LEU A 25 20.29 -19.79 19.98
CA LEU A 25 18.95 -20.39 20.09
C LEU A 25 18.18 -20.12 21.40
N GLU A 26 17.52 -18.95 21.55
CA GLU A 26 16.39 -18.84 22.48
C GLU A 26 15.47 -17.63 22.20
N ILE A 27 15.04 -17.42 20.95
CA ILE A 27 13.87 -16.56 20.64
C ILE A 27 12.98 -17.25 19.60
N VAL A 28 12.65 -18.53 19.85
CA VAL A 28 11.58 -19.27 19.16
C VAL A 28 10.64 -19.92 20.20
N ARG A 29 10.56 -19.39 21.43
CA ARG A 29 9.76 -20.01 22.51
C ARG A 29 8.83 -19.07 23.30
N SER A 30 8.37 -17.98 22.72
CA SER A 30 7.39 -17.11 23.41
C SER A 30 6.31 -16.46 22.52
N LEU A 31 6.02 -17.04 21.36
CA LEU A 31 4.86 -16.67 20.54
C LEU A 31 4.02 -17.90 20.21
N GLU A 32 3.57 -18.61 21.24
CA GLU A 32 2.32 -19.38 21.15
C GLU A 32 1.16 -18.36 21.09
N ILE A 33 0.79 -17.97 19.87
CA ILE A 33 -0.49 -17.31 19.64
C ILE A 33 -1.57 -18.36 19.88
N ARG A 34 -2.18 -18.34 21.06
CA ARG A 34 -3.40 -19.10 21.35
C ARG A 34 -4.47 -18.70 20.33
N PRO A 35 -5.07 -19.65 19.58
CA PRO A 35 -6.21 -19.33 18.74
C PRO A 35 -7.39 -18.95 19.63
N ALA A 36 -7.91 -17.75 19.45
CA ALA A 36 -9.19 -17.31 20.01
C ALA A 36 -10.33 -18.04 19.30
N LEU A 37 -10.49 -19.33 19.60
CA LEU A 37 -11.58 -20.18 19.12
C LEU A 37 -12.23 -20.88 20.30
N THR A 38 -12.85 -20.13 21.21
CA THR A 38 -13.89 -20.68 22.10
C THR A 38 -14.84 -19.58 22.56
N LEU A 39 -15.70 -19.09 21.67
CA LEU A 39 -16.98 -18.51 22.10
C LEU A 39 -18.08 -18.55 21.01
N THR A 40 -18.11 -19.58 20.17
CA THR A 40 -19.16 -19.72 19.12
C THR A 40 -19.83 -21.09 19.11
N ARG A 41 -19.72 -21.88 20.18
CA ARG A 41 -20.38 -23.20 20.29
C ARG A 41 -21.45 -23.33 21.37
N GLN A 42 -21.86 -22.23 22.00
CA GLN A 42 -22.89 -22.27 23.04
C GLN A 42 -24.25 -21.68 22.66
N ILE A 43 -24.44 -21.26 21.39
CA ILE A 43 -25.75 -20.75 20.92
C ILE A 43 -26.41 -21.69 19.87
N MET A 44 -25.69 -22.65 19.28
CA MET A 44 -26.27 -23.63 18.34
C MET A 44 -26.83 -24.90 19.02
N ARG A 45 -27.69 -24.74 20.02
CA ARG A 45 -28.50 -25.85 20.54
C ARG A 45 -29.86 -25.38 21.05
N LYS A 46 -30.67 -24.84 20.14
CA LYS A 46 -32.15 -24.97 20.10
C LYS A 46 -32.72 -24.00 19.07
N SER A 47 -33.13 -24.53 17.92
CA SER A 47 -34.50 -24.40 17.38
C SER A 47 -34.50 -24.83 15.92
N HIS A 48 -35.23 -25.91 15.64
CA HIS A 48 -35.62 -26.29 14.29
C HIS A 48 -36.57 -25.25 13.70
N GLY A 49 -36.42 -25.01 12.39
CA GLY A 49 -37.45 -24.55 11.47
C GLY A 49 -37.93 -23.12 11.65
N THR A 50 -37.62 -22.24 10.70
CA THR A 50 -38.56 -21.36 9.97
C THR A 50 -37.77 -20.50 8.97
N SER A 51 -38.34 -20.37 7.77
CA SER A 51 -38.00 -19.51 6.63
C SER A 51 -37.10 -18.28 6.93
N LEU A 52 -35.97 -18.16 6.22
CA LEU A 52 -35.11 -16.97 6.22
C LEU A 52 -35.73 -15.89 5.32
N THR A 53 -36.45 -14.95 5.90
CA THR A 53 -36.58 -13.61 5.31
C THR A 53 -35.30 -12.83 5.66
N MET A 54 -34.61 -12.31 4.65
CA MET A 54 -33.51 -11.36 4.84
C MET A 54 -34.13 -9.98 5.12
N ASP A 55 -34.57 -9.74 6.36
CA ASP A 55 -35.16 -8.48 6.78
C ASP A 55 -34.19 -7.64 7.63
N ALA A 56 -34.01 -6.39 7.21
CA ALA A 56 -33.81 -5.15 7.98
C ALA A 56 -32.70 -4.99 9.04
N ASP A 57 -32.15 -6.06 9.64
CA ASP A 57 -31.33 -5.96 10.87
C ASP A 57 -29.88 -5.50 10.61
N ASP A 58 -29.34 -5.76 9.42
CA ASP A 58 -27.93 -5.45 9.08
C ASP A 58 -27.69 -3.96 8.76
N LYS A 59 -28.76 -3.18 8.47
CA LYS A 59 -28.66 -1.73 8.29
C LYS A 59 -28.62 -0.96 9.61
N ASP A 60 -29.20 -1.51 10.68
CA ASP A 60 -29.31 -0.83 11.98
C ASP A 60 -28.00 -0.88 12.78
N ASP A 61 -27.16 -1.91 12.60
CA ASP A 61 -25.92 -2.06 13.39
C ASP A 61 -24.83 -1.06 12.95
N ALA A 62 -24.75 -0.75 11.66
CA ALA A 62 -23.84 0.29 11.14
C ALA A 62 -24.25 1.71 11.56
N ASP A 63 -25.55 1.97 11.74
CA ASP A 63 -26.06 3.29 12.15
C ASP A 63 -25.91 3.51 13.66
N ARG A 64 -25.99 2.44 14.47
CA ARG A 64 -25.89 2.45 15.93
C ARG A 64 -24.52 2.89 16.48
N TYR A 65 -23.45 2.76 15.69
CA TYR A 65 -22.08 3.16 16.08
C TYR A 65 -21.54 4.38 15.31
N ARG A 66 -22.39 5.12 14.58
CA ARG A 66 -21.91 6.29 13.82
C ARG A 66 -21.36 7.36 14.76
N ALA A 67 -20.19 7.86 14.39
CA ALA A 67 -19.57 9.02 14.99
C ALA A 67 -19.46 10.12 13.93
N PRO A 68 -20.56 10.84 13.61
CA PRO A 68 -20.59 11.78 12.49
C PRO A 68 -19.52 12.88 12.56
N ALA A 69 -19.07 13.24 13.76
CA ALA A 69 -17.97 14.18 13.95
C ALA A 69 -16.61 13.59 13.53
N LEU A 70 -16.38 12.30 13.78
CA LEU A 70 -15.16 11.62 13.34
C LEU A 70 -15.13 11.52 11.81
N ASP A 71 -16.23 11.07 11.20
CA ASP A 71 -16.34 10.97 9.73
C ASP A 71 -16.04 12.33 9.07
N LYS A 72 -16.66 13.40 9.57
CA LYS A 72 -16.39 14.78 9.09
C LYS A 72 -14.92 15.18 9.26
N GLY A 73 -14.28 14.76 10.35
CA GLY A 73 -12.86 15.01 10.57
C GLY A 73 -11.98 14.29 9.56
N LEU A 74 -12.31 13.05 9.21
CA LEU A 74 -11.59 12.25 8.22
C LEU A 74 -11.79 12.82 6.80
N ASP A 75 -13.02 13.17 6.42
CA ASP A 75 -13.34 13.81 5.13
C ASP A 75 -12.48 15.07 4.90
N ILE A 76 -12.25 15.87 5.95
CA ILE A 76 -11.40 17.07 5.86
C ILE A 76 -9.94 16.68 5.59
N LEU A 77 -9.43 15.66 6.25
CA LEU A 77 -8.04 15.22 6.06
C LEU A 77 -7.83 14.70 4.65
N GLU A 78 -8.77 13.91 4.14
CA GLU A 78 -8.75 13.37 2.78
C GLU A 78 -8.82 14.49 1.73
N LEU A 79 -9.76 15.44 1.90
CA LEU A 79 -9.85 16.60 1.03
C LEU A 79 -8.54 17.41 1.01
N LEU A 80 -7.97 17.70 2.19
CA LEU A 80 -6.73 18.48 2.27
C LEU A 80 -5.51 17.74 1.72
N ALA A 81 -5.52 16.39 1.71
CA ALA A 81 -4.43 15.59 1.14
C ALA A 81 -4.27 15.79 -0.38
N GLU A 82 -5.34 16.19 -1.07
CA GLU A 82 -5.34 16.43 -2.51
C GLU A 82 -4.92 17.86 -2.89
N GLN A 83 -4.71 18.75 -1.91
CA GLN A 83 -4.57 20.19 -2.14
C GLN A 83 -3.18 20.69 -1.73
N LYS A 84 -2.34 21.02 -2.73
CA LYS A 84 -0.95 21.47 -2.50
C LYS A 84 -0.86 22.73 -1.63
N ASP A 85 -1.71 23.71 -1.87
CA ASP A 85 -1.63 25.02 -1.23
C ASP A 85 -2.55 25.18 -0.01
N GLY A 86 -3.19 24.08 0.42
CA GLY A 86 -4.26 24.09 1.41
C GLY A 86 -5.53 24.79 0.93
N LEU A 87 -6.53 24.86 1.80
CA LEU A 87 -7.84 25.45 1.50
C LEU A 87 -8.28 26.40 2.61
N THR A 88 -9.05 27.41 2.24
CA THR A 88 -9.79 28.25 3.19
C THR A 88 -10.98 27.48 3.77
N ARG A 89 -11.49 27.93 4.91
CA ARG A 89 -12.69 27.35 5.52
C ARG A 89 -13.89 27.33 4.58
N ALA A 90 -14.07 28.39 3.78
CA ALA A 90 -15.19 28.51 2.85
C ALA A 90 -15.09 27.48 1.72
N GLU A 91 -13.88 27.28 1.18
CA GLU A 91 -13.60 26.26 0.16
C GLU A 91 -13.85 24.85 0.70
N ILE A 92 -13.36 24.53 1.90
CA ILE A 92 -13.59 23.23 2.55
C ILE A 92 -15.09 22.95 2.75
N THR A 93 -15.81 23.94 3.27
CA THR A 93 -17.25 23.83 3.53
C THR A 93 -18.04 23.60 2.24
N LYS A 94 -17.66 24.32 1.17
CA LYS A 94 -18.26 24.19 -0.16
C LYS A 94 -17.98 22.81 -0.77
N SER A 95 -16.72 22.35 -0.73
CA SER A 95 -16.33 21.06 -1.32
C SER A 95 -17.01 19.86 -0.66
N LEU A 96 -17.25 19.92 0.65
CA LEU A 96 -17.88 18.82 1.39
C LEU A 96 -19.41 18.97 1.48
N GLY A 97 -20.00 20.09 1.05
CA GLY A 97 -21.44 20.32 1.08
C GLY A 97 -22.03 20.35 2.50
N ARG A 98 -21.27 20.81 3.49
CA ARG A 98 -21.66 20.78 4.93
C ARG A 98 -21.88 22.19 5.50
N ASN A 99 -22.43 22.27 6.72
CA ASN A 99 -22.64 23.58 7.36
C ASN A 99 -21.34 24.15 7.96
N ALA A 100 -21.20 25.48 7.96
CA ALA A 100 -19.96 26.14 8.36
C ALA A 100 -19.60 25.96 9.86
N SER A 101 -20.61 25.82 10.73
CA SER A 101 -20.42 25.70 12.19
C SER A 101 -19.82 24.35 12.58
N GLU A 102 -20.27 23.27 11.94
CA GLU A 102 -19.74 21.93 12.13
C GLU A 102 -18.32 21.81 11.59
N MET A 103 -18.06 22.34 10.39
CA MET A 103 -16.73 22.30 9.79
C MET A 103 -15.70 23.06 10.62
N TYR A 104 -16.10 24.20 11.20
CA TYR A 104 -15.24 24.95 12.10
C TYR A 104 -14.84 24.12 13.32
N ARG A 105 -15.80 23.50 14.02
CA ARG A 105 -15.49 22.67 15.19
C ARG A 105 -14.53 21.54 14.83
N MET A 106 -14.72 20.87 13.69
CA MET A 106 -13.83 19.78 13.26
C MET A 106 -12.43 20.28 12.91
N LEU A 107 -12.31 21.38 12.14
CA LEU A 107 -11.03 21.99 11.80
C LEU A 107 -10.23 22.40 13.03
N GLU A 108 -10.87 23.07 14.00
CA GLU A 108 -10.21 23.47 15.24
C GLU A 108 -9.74 22.26 16.06
N ARG A 109 -10.50 21.15 16.07
CA ARG A 109 -10.04 19.90 16.71
C ARG A 109 -8.86 19.28 15.97
N LEU A 110 -8.85 19.30 14.63
CA LEU A 110 -7.72 18.79 13.83
C LEU A 110 -6.46 19.64 14.01
N VAL A 111 -6.61 20.98 14.13
CA VAL A 111 -5.51 21.90 14.45
C VAL A 111 -5.00 21.68 15.87
N ALA A 112 -5.89 21.61 16.86
CA ALA A 112 -5.51 21.35 18.25
C ALA A 112 -4.81 19.99 18.43
N ARG A 113 -5.22 18.99 17.65
CA ARG A 113 -4.55 17.67 17.59
C ARG A 113 -3.37 17.65 16.64
N GLN A 114 -2.97 18.77 16.04
CA GLN A 114 -1.82 18.91 15.16
C GLN A 114 -1.87 18.01 13.92
N TYR A 115 -3.05 17.62 13.43
CA TYR A 115 -3.18 16.94 12.13
C TYR A 115 -3.18 17.95 10.99
N VAL A 116 -3.75 19.13 11.24
CA VAL A 116 -3.86 20.26 10.31
C VAL A 116 -3.08 21.45 10.89
N VAL A 117 -2.47 22.26 10.04
CA VAL A 117 -1.85 23.55 10.38
C VAL A 117 -2.58 24.69 9.68
N ARG A 118 -2.48 25.88 10.26
CA ARG A 118 -3.01 27.12 9.68
C ARG A 118 -1.86 27.92 9.06
N SER A 119 -2.08 28.50 7.88
CA SER A 119 -1.09 29.37 7.24
C SER A 119 -0.74 30.55 8.14
N ALA A 120 0.47 31.11 7.98
CA ALA A 120 0.87 32.31 8.72
C ALA A 120 -0.03 33.52 8.42
N ALA A 121 -0.58 33.59 7.20
CA ALA A 121 -1.60 34.58 6.80
C ALA A 121 -2.97 34.32 7.45
N GLY A 122 -3.18 33.15 8.05
CA GLY A 122 -4.28 32.88 8.98
C GLY A 122 -5.61 32.47 8.35
N ASP A 123 -5.68 32.17 7.06
CA ASP A 123 -6.95 31.87 6.38
C ASP A 123 -7.00 30.49 5.73
N ARG A 124 -5.84 29.87 5.46
CA ARG A 124 -5.74 28.55 4.84
C ARG A 124 -5.33 27.46 5.83
N TYR A 125 -5.89 26.28 5.60
CA TYR A 125 -5.63 25.05 6.35
C TYR A 125 -4.93 24.06 5.43
N SER A 126 -3.89 23.41 5.93
CA SER A 126 -3.15 22.36 5.21
C SER A 126 -2.78 21.21 6.16
N LEU A 127 -2.49 20.04 5.61
CA LEU A 127 -2.02 18.92 6.42
C LEU A 127 -0.65 19.23 7.04
N SER A 128 -0.49 18.82 8.29
CA SER A 128 0.81 18.76 8.96
C SER A 128 1.58 17.48 8.58
N LEU A 129 2.83 17.37 9.02
CA LEU A 129 3.60 16.12 8.94
C LEU A 129 3.18 15.03 9.95
N LYS A 130 2.14 15.25 10.75
CA LYS A 130 1.74 14.29 11.79
C LYS A 130 1.26 12.95 11.22
N LEU A 131 0.46 12.97 10.15
CA LEU A 131 0.01 11.75 9.48
C LEU A 131 1.19 10.95 8.93
N TYR A 132 2.18 11.63 8.34
CA TYR A 132 3.43 11.02 7.90
C TYR A 132 4.16 10.33 9.06
N ALA A 133 4.35 11.03 10.18
CA ALA A 133 5.00 10.46 11.36
C ALA A 133 4.23 9.27 11.97
N LEU A 134 2.90 9.27 11.91
CA LEU A 134 2.07 8.16 12.36
C LEU A 134 2.16 6.94 11.43
N ALA A 135 2.10 7.15 10.12
CA ALA A 135 2.32 6.10 9.12
C ALA A 135 3.68 5.43 9.35
N HIS A 136 4.71 6.24 9.63
CA HIS A 136 6.06 5.76 9.92
C HIS A 136 6.26 5.20 11.33
N ARG A 137 5.21 4.97 12.12
CA ARG A 137 5.31 4.20 13.38
C ARG A 137 4.87 2.75 13.23
N HIS A 138 4.38 2.33 12.06
CA HIS A 138 3.99 0.95 11.77
C HIS A 138 5.20 0.13 11.26
N PRO A 139 5.82 -0.73 12.10
CA PRO A 139 7.14 -1.28 11.78
C PRO A 139 7.20 -2.21 10.56
N PRO A 140 6.21 -3.10 10.29
CA PRO A 140 6.29 -4.01 9.14
C PRO A 140 6.30 -3.30 7.79
N MET A 141 5.43 -2.30 7.61
CA MET A 141 5.29 -1.57 6.35
C MET A 141 6.51 -0.70 6.07
N ASN A 142 7.02 -0.02 7.10
CA ASN A 142 8.21 0.81 6.98
C ASN A 142 9.45 0.01 6.60
N ARG A 143 9.64 -1.18 7.16
CA ARG A 143 10.81 -2.03 6.84
C ARG A 143 10.78 -2.43 5.38
N LEU A 144 9.62 -2.90 4.89
CA LEU A 144 9.45 -3.25 3.48
C LEU A 144 9.78 -2.05 2.57
N ILE A 145 9.22 -0.87 2.84
CA ILE A 145 9.48 0.33 2.02
C ILE A 145 10.97 0.73 2.09
N ALA A 146 11.56 0.73 3.28
CA ALA A 146 12.96 1.11 3.49
C ALA A 146 13.94 0.16 2.78
N GLU A 147 13.62 -1.14 2.72
CA GLU A 147 14.41 -2.14 2.00
C GLU A 147 14.16 -2.07 0.47
N ALA A 148 12.91 -1.83 0.07
CA ALA A 148 12.52 -1.78 -1.34
C ALA A 148 13.03 -0.55 -2.08
N LEU A 149 12.97 0.65 -1.49
CA LEU A 149 13.30 1.89 -2.19
C LEU A 149 14.71 1.90 -2.83
N PRO A 150 15.79 1.52 -2.13
CA PRO A 150 17.13 1.47 -2.75
C PRO A 150 17.23 0.46 -3.89
N LEU A 151 16.52 -0.66 -3.79
CA LEU A 151 16.47 -1.71 -4.81
C LEU A 151 15.67 -1.25 -6.04
N MET A 152 14.52 -0.62 -5.81
CA MET A 152 13.68 0.00 -6.83
C MET A 152 14.42 1.13 -7.57
N GLN A 153 15.23 1.94 -6.87
CA GLN A 153 16.04 2.97 -7.50
C GLN A 153 17.08 2.38 -8.45
N ARG A 154 17.81 1.34 -8.01
CA ARG A 154 18.76 0.64 -8.88
C ARG A 154 18.09 0.02 -10.10
N PHE A 155 16.91 -0.57 -9.92
CA PHE A 155 16.11 -1.07 -11.03
C PHE A 155 15.76 0.07 -12.00
N ALA A 156 15.23 1.18 -11.51
CA ALA A 156 14.75 2.27 -12.34
C ALA A 156 15.88 2.92 -13.15
N ASP A 157 17.05 3.10 -12.52
CA ASP A 157 18.24 3.63 -13.17
C ASP A 157 18.77 2.68 -14.25
N ALA A 158 18.81 1.37 -13.96
CA ALA A 158 19.37 0.36 -14.88
C ALA A 158 18.43 -0.03 -16.02
N ALA A 159 17.12 -0.10 -15.76
CA ALA A 159 16.10 -0.43 -16.75
C ALA A 159 15.64 0.79 -17.54
N GLU A 160 15.95 2.00 -17.07
CA GLU A 160 15.41 3.27 -17.55
C GLU A 160 13.86 3.32 -17.54
N GLN A 161 13.25 2.64 -16.57
CA GLN A 161 11.80 2.52 -16.45
C GLN A 161 11.36 2.82 -15.03
N SER A 162 10.11 3.26 -14.85
CA SER A 162 9.55 3.41 -13.52
C SER A 162 9.20 2.05 -12.92
N CYS A 163 9.03 2.02 -11.61
CA CYS A 163 8.36 0.90 -10.94
C CYS A 163 7.53 1.38 -9.75
N HIS A 164 6.55 0.58 -9.37
CA HIS A 164 5.71 0.85 -8.21
C HIS A 164 5.48 -0.43 -7.40
N LEU A 165 5.46 -0.26 -6.08
CA LEU A 165 5.24 -1.29 -5.09
C LEU A 165 3.83 -1.14 -4.52
N VAL A 166 3.07 -2.23 -4.53
CA VAL A 166 1.71 -2.25 -3.99
C VAL A 166 1.52 -3.33 -2.95
N VAL A 167 0.58 -3.09 -2.05
CA VAL A 167 0.09 -4.05 -1.07
C VAL A 167 -1.43 -4.14 -1.14
N TYR A 168 -1.97 -5.24 -0.65
CA TYR A 168 -3.41 -5.37 -0.48
C TYR A 168 -3.89 -4.47 0.66
N ASP A 169 -4.93 -3.68 0.39
CA ASP A 169 -5.64 -2.86 1.38
C ASP A 169 -7.14 -2.91 1.06
N ARG A 170 -7.91 -3.55 1.95
CA ARG A 170 -9.39 -3.52 2.01
C ARG A 170 -10.05 -3.67 0.64
N GLY A 171 -9.93 -4.86 0.05
CA GLY A 171 -10.57 -5.21 -1.23
C GLY A 171 -9.87 -4.69 -2.49
N ASN A 172 -8.78 -3.92 -2.37
CA ASN A 172 -8.04 -3.38 -3.49
C ASN A 172 -6.54 -3.32 -3.18
N LEU A 173 -5.77 -2.68 -4.06
CA LEU A 173 -4.35 -2.47 -3.87
C LEU A 173 -4.05 -1.00 -3.58
N LEU A 174 -3.03 -0.76 -2.75
CA LEU A 174 -2.51 0.56 -2.42
C LEU A 174 -1.05 0.66 -2.88
N VAL A 175 -0.73 1.70 -3.66
CA VAL A 175 0.67 2.03 -4.00
C VAL A 175 1.36 2.63 -2.78
N ILE A 176 2.37 1.94 -2.27
CA ILE A 176 3.11 2.31 -1.04
C ILE A 176 4.53 2.81 -1.29
N ALA A 177 5.08 2.55 -2.48
CA ALA A 177 6.32 3.15 -2.94
C ALA A 177 6.30 3.23 -4.48
N GLN A 178 6.99 4.22 -5.03
CA GLN A 178 7.14 4.39 -6.47
C GLN A 178 8.47 5.10 -6.74
N VAL A 179 9.12 4.71 -7.82
CA VAL A 179 10.34 5.35 -8.35
C VAL A 179 10.11 5.63 -9.83
N ASP A 180 10.42 6.86 -10.27
CA ASP A 180 10.37 7.25 -11.68
C ASP A 180 11.64 6.79 -12.41
N GLY A 181 11.51 6.49 -13.71
CA GLY A 181 12.68 6.30 -14.56
C GLY A 181 13.46 7.61 -14.75
N PRO A 182 14.78 7.56 -15.01
CA PRO A 182 15.62 8.75 -15.15
C PRO A 182 15.39 9.53 -16.46
N GLY A 183 14.67 8.95 -17.43
CA GLY A 183 14.45 9.54 -18.75
C GLY A 183 13.36 10.62 -18.79
N THR A 184 13.36 11.42 -19.86
CA THR A 184 12.37 12.47 -20.11
C THR A 184 10.94 11.94 -20.30
N TRP A 185 10.82 10.70 -20.79
CA TRP A 185 9.55 10.04 -21.07
C TRP A 185 9.34 8.92 -20.06
N GLY A 186 8.20 8.90 -19.40
CA GLY A 186 7.87 7.87 -18.43
C GLY A 186 6.39 7.85 -18.10
N ILE A 187 5.97 6.70 -17.57
CA ILE A 187 4.65 6.51 -16.96
C ILE A 187 4.87 6.13 -15.51
N SER A 188 4.12 6.71 -14.58
CA SER A 188 4.16 6.31 -13.17
C SER A 188 2.78 6.30 -12.55
N VAL A 189 2.60 5.40 -11.58
CA VAL A 189 1.39 5.31 -10.77
C VAL A 189 1.67 6.04 -9.46
N ARG A 190 0.84 7.02 -9.10
CA ARG A 190 1.11 7.91 -7.97
C ARG A 190 1.13 7.15 -6.65
N LEU A 191 2.09 7.46 -5.79
CA LEU A 191 2.09 7.04 -4.38
C LEU A 191 0.75 7.34 -3.71
N GLY A 192 0.22 6.38 -2.94
CA GLY A 192 -1.08 6.47 -2.28
C GLY A 192 -2.28 6.17 -3.18
N SER A 193 -2.07 5.87 -4.46
CA SER A 193 -3.17 5.52 -5.37
C SER A 193 -3.77 4.18 -5.01
N ARG A 194 -5.11 4.11 -5.03
CA ARG A 194 -5.87 2.87 -4.94
C ARG A 194 -6.07 2.29 -6.34
N VAL A 195 -5.63 1.05 -6.57
CA VAL A 195 -5.70 0.38 -7.88
C VAL A 195 -6.52 -0.91 -7.80
N GLY A 196 -7.17 -1.26 -8.91
CA GLY A 196 -8.16 -2.35 -8.97
C GLY A 196 -7.55 -3.73 -8.71
N LEU A 197 -8.27 -4.56 -7.96
CA LEU A 197 -7.81 -5.90 -7.59
C LEU A 197 -7.87 -6.91 -8.75
N ILE A 198 -8.85 -6.76 -9.66
CA ILE A 198 -9.16 -7.80 -10.66
C ILE A 198 -8.61 -7.50 -12.06
N ASP A 199 -8.51 -6.23 -12.43
CA ASP A 199 -8.21 -5.77 -13.79
C ASP A 199 -6.77 -5.28 -14.00
N THR A 200 -6.01 -5.10 -12.92
CA THR A 200 -4.60 -4.72 -12.98
C THR A 200 -3.67 -5.94 -13.04
N GLY A 201 -2.47 -5.77 -13.61
CA GLY A 201 -1.40 -6.79 -13.51
C GLY A 201 -1.08 -7.09 -12.05
N SER A 202 -0.90 -6.03 -11.25
CA SER A 202 -0.59 -6.11 -9.83
C SER A 202 -1.64 -6.88 -9.02
N GLY A 203 -2.92 -6.63 -9.31
CA GLY A 203 -4.04 -7.29 -8.62
C GLY A 203 -4.12 -8.78 -8.92
N ARG A 204 -3.98 -9.15 -10.20
CA ARG A 204 -3.98 -10.57 -10.59
C ARG A 204 -2.78 -11.33 -10.05
N VAL A 205 -1.59 -10.71 -10.02
CA VAL A 205 -0.41 -11.31 -9.36
C VAL A 205 -0.63 -11.43 -7.86
N MET A 206 -1.18 -10.41 -7.20
CA MET A 206 -1.51 -10.50 -5.77
C MET A 206 -2.44 -11.68 -5.50
N LEU A 207 -3.52 -11.84 -6.26
CA LEU A 207 -4.49 -12.93 -6.13
C LEU A 207 -3.89 -14.32 -6.46
N ALA A 208 -3.07 -14.41 -7.49
CA ALA A 208 -2.48 -15.67 -7.96
C ALA A 208 -1.58 -16.33 -6.91
N PHE A 209 -0.96 -15.54 -6.05
CA PHE A 209 -0.05 -15.98 -5.00
C PHE A 209 -0.70 -15.95 -3.61
N GLN A 210 -2.02 -16.16 -3.53
CA GLN A 210 -2.71 -16.41 -2.25
C GLN A 210 -3.21 -17.85 -2.17
N SER A 211 -3.51 -18.30 -0.94
CA SER A 211 -4.34 -19.48 -0.76
C SER A 211 -5.73 -19.26 -1.37
N VAL A 212 -6.44 -20.35 -1.67
CA VAL A 212 -7.78 -20.27 -2.24
C VAL A 212 -8.72 -19.49 -1.30
N GLU A 213 -8.63 -19.75 0.00
CA GLU A 213 -9.46 -19.13 1.04
C GLU A 213 -9.18 -17.62 1.12
N GLN A 214 -7.91 -17.23 1.18
CA GLN A 214 -7.52 -15.82 1.25
C GLN A 214 -7.92 -15.08 -0.04
N ARG A 215 -7.78 -15.73 -1.20
CA ARG A 215 -8.24 -15.16 -2.48
C ARG A 215 -9.74 -14.93 -2.49
N GLN A 216 -10.55 -15.89 -2.02
CA GLN A 216 -12.00 -15.71 -1.93
C GLN A 216 -12.38 -14.57 -0.97
N GLN A 217 -11.70 -14.47 0.16
CA GLN A 217 -11.91 -13.35 1.10
C GLN A 217 -11.61 -12.00 0.44
N MET A 218 -10.47 -11.90 -0.25
CA MET A 218 -10.08 -10.67 -0.94
C MET A 218 -11.09 -10.25 -2.02
N LEU A 219 -11.62 -11.23 -2.77
CA LEU A 219 -12.66 -11.00 -3.78
C LEU A 219 -14.01 -10.62 -3.16
N ALA A 220 -14.34 -11.14 -1.97
CA ALA A 220 -15.55 -10.77 -1.25
C ALA A 220 -15.49 -9.33 -0.70
N GLU A 221 -14.30 -8.87 -0.27
CA GLU A 221 -14.07 -7.50 0.18
C GLU A 221 -13.94 -6.48 -0.96
N HIS A 222 -13.82 -6.96 -2.21
CA HIS A 222 -13.52 -6.11 -3.34
C HIS A 222 -14.62 -5.08 -3.64
N THR A 223 -14.20 -3.83 -3.81
CA THR A 223 -15.06 -2.73 -4.24
C THR A 223 -14.54 -2.13 -5.54
N ARG A 224 -15.39 -2.01 -6.54
CA ARG A 224 -15.02 -1.48 -7.87
C ARG A 224 -14.35 -0.11 -7.78
N VAL A 225 -13.18 0.04 -8.42
CA VAL A 225 -12.52 1.36 -8.55
C VAL A 225 -12.92 2.07 -9.85
N LYS A 226 -12.63 3.37 -9.95
CA LYS A 226 -12.94 4.17 -11.14
C LYS A 226 -12.20 3.62 -12.36
N GLY A 227 -12.94 3.35 -13.43
CA GLY A 227 -12.37 2.84 -14.69
C GLY A 227 -12.14 1.33 -14.72
N GLU A 228 -12.46 0.62 -13.64
CA GLU A 228 -12.25 -0.82 -13.55
C GLU A 228 -13.13 -1.60 -14.53
N VAL A 229 -12.51 -2.52 -15.27
CA VAL A 229 -13.20 -3.40 -16.21
C VAL A 229 -13.65 -4.68 -15.50
N THR A 230 -14.94 -5.01 -15.61
CA THR A 230 -15.49 -6.25 -15.08
C THR A 230 -14.87 -7.45 -15.80
N ILE A 231 -14.43 -8.44 -15.03
CA ILE A 231 -13.83 -9.67 -15.54
C ILE A 231 -14.66 -10.84 -15.02
N ASP A 232 -14.93 -11.79 -15.91
CA ASP A 232 -15.61 -13.01 -15.54
C ASP A 232 -14.77 -13.84 -14.56
N ARG A 233 -15.44 -14.52 -13.62
CA ARG A 233 -14.78 -15.25 -12.53
C ARG A 233 -13.89 -16.38 -13.06
N ASP A 234 -14.34 -17.11 -14.07
CA ASP A 234 -13.56 -18.22 -14.64
C ASP A 234 -12.34 -17.69 -15.40
N ALA A 235 -12.50 -16.56 -16.10
CA ALA A 235 -11.39 -15.88 -16.77
C ALA A 235 -10.34 -15.36 -15.77
N LEU A 236 -10.77 -14.87 -14.61
CA LEU A 236 -9.86 -14.43 -13.54
C LEU A 236 -9.11 -15.61 -12.92
N GLU A 237 -9.79 -16.73 -12.66
CA GLU A 237 -9.18 -17.93 -12.09
C GLU A 237 -8.12 -18.51 -13.04
N GLN A 238 -8.45 -18.66 -14.33
CA GLN A 238 -7.49 -19.09 -15.34
C GLN A 238 -6.29 -18.14 -15.46
N ALA A 239 -6.51 -16.83 -15.33
CA ALA A 239 -5.42 -15.86 -15.32
C ALA A 239 -4.52 -16.06 -14.09
N CYS A 240 -5.10 -16.31 -12.91
CA CYS A 240 -4.35 -16.58 -11.69
C CYS A 240 -3.51 -17.87 -11.80
N GLU A 241 -4.08 -18.95 -12.36
CA GLU A 241 -3.36 -20.20 -12.59
C GLU A 241 -2.15 -20.02 -13.51
N ARG A 242 -2.35 -19.33 -14.65
CA ARG A 242 -1.26 -19.01 -15.58
C ARG A 242 -0.16 -18.20 -14.92
N ILE A 243 -0.52 -17.16 -14.18
CA ILE A 243 0.42 -16.29 -13.47
C ILE A 243 1.19 -17.08 -12.40
N ARG A 244 0.50 -17.90 -11.61
CA ARG A 244 1.14 -18.73 -10.58
C ARG A 244 2.13 -19.73 -11.19
N THR A 245 1.78 -20.32 -12.33
CA THR A 245 2.65 -21.26 -13.06
C THR A 245 3.89 -20.55 -13.63
N ALA A 246 3.70 -19.35 -14.18
CA ALA A 246 4.80 -18.57 -14.76
C ALA A 246 5.71 -17.91 -13.72
N GLY A 247 5.23 -17.70 -12.50
CA GLY A 247 5.95 -16.97 -11.44
C GLY A 247 5.71 -15.45 -11.47
N PHE A 248 5.08 -14.92 -12.52
CA PHE A 248 4.92 -13.48 -12.77
C PHE A 248 3.86 -13.22 -13.84
N SER A 249 3.55 -11.95 -14.10
CA SER A 249 2.72 -11.53 -15.23
C SER A 249 3.47 -10.56 -16.13
N GLN A 250 3.41 -10.79 -17.45
CA GLN A 250 3.83 -9.83 -18.47
C GLN A 250 2.73 -9.76 -19.52
N LYS A 251 2.08 -8.61 -19.65
CA LYS A 251 0.97 -8.41 -20.58
C LYS A 251 0.85 -6.95 -20.98
N ASP A 252 0.19 -6.69 -22.10
CA ASP A 252 -0.22 -5.32 -22.42
C ASP A 252 -1.15 -4.77 -21.33
N SER A 253 -0.91 -3.51 -20.99
CA SER A 253 -1.66 -2.82 -19.95
C SER A 253 -3.11 -2.67 -20.38
N GLN A 254 -4.02 -2.97 -19.45
CA GLN A 254 -5.46 -2.78 -19.68
C GLN A 254 -5.86 -1.32 -19.47
N GLN A 255 -5.00 -0.55 -18.79
CA GLN A 255 -5.27 0.83 -18.40
C GLN A 255 -4.60 1.83 -19.34
N THR A 256 -3.53 1.46 -20.04
CA THR A 256 -2.79 2.41 -20.90
C THR A 256 -2.30 1.74 -22.19
N PHE A 257 -2.73 2.26 -23.33
CA PHE A 257 -2.28 1.78 -24.64
C PHE A 257 -0.77 2.00 -24.83
N GLY A 258 -0.10 0.99 -25.40
CA GLY A 258 1.35 1.05 -25.69
C GLY A 258 2.26 0.76 -24.50
N VAL A 259 1.70 0.43 -23.33
CA VAL A 259 2.44 0.02 -22.13
C VAL A 259 2.32 -1.49 -21.97
N THR A 260 3.42 -2.16 -21.63
CA THR A 260 3.44 -3.57 -21.23
C THR A 260 3.73 -3.64 -19.73
N ASP A 261 2.79 -4.13 -18.94
CA ASP A 261 2.97 -4.31 -17.50
C ASP A 261 3.76 -5.58 -17.23
N VAL A 262 4.91 -5.45 -16.55
CA VAL A 262 5.69 -6.56 -16.00
C VAL A 262 5.55 -6.55 -14.50
N THR A 263 5.05 -7.64 -13.91
CA THR A 263 4.60 -7.68 -12.53
C THR A 263 5.07 -8.95 -11.84
N PHE A 264 5.71 -8.81 -10.68
CA PHE A 264 6.23 -9.92 -9.87
C PHE A 264 5.70 -9.87 -8.43
N PRO A 265 5.40 -11.02 -7.80
CA PRO A 265 5.03 -11.08 -6.39
C PRO A 265 6.29 -10.95 -5.52
N ILE A 266 6.23 -10.13 -4.47
CA ILE A 266 7.18 -10.21 -3.37
C ILE A 266 6.59 -11.19 -2.37
N GLN A 267 7.22 -12.35 -2.24
CA GLN A 267 6.68 -13.47 -1.47
C GLN A 267 7.19 -13.45 -0.02
N GLY A 268 6.26 -13.63 0.92
CA GLY A 268 6.57 -13.85 2.32
C GLY A 268 7.07 -15.28 2.59
N PRO A 269 7.38 -15.62 3.85
CA PRO A 269 8.01 -16.91 4.18
C PRO A 269 7.21 -18.16 3.80
N ALA A 270 5.88 -18.06 3.76
CA ALA A 270 5.00 -19.17 3.37
C ALA A 270 4.61 -19.15 1.87
N GLY A 271 5.33 -18.37 1.05
CA GLY A 271 5.17 -18.34 -0.40
C GLY A 271 4.04 -17.45 -0.91
N GLN A 272 3.21 -16.89 -0.03
CA GLN A 272 2.17 -15.95 -0.43
C GLN A 272 2.73 -14.56 -0.78
N ALA A 273 2.09 -13.87 -1.72
CA ALA A 273 2.45 -12.48 -2.02
C ALA A 273 2.09 -11.58 -0.83
N ILE A 274 3.08 -10.89 -0.28
CA ILE A 274 2.91 -9.84 0.76
C ILE A 274 2.89 -8.44 0.14
N ALA A 275 3.48 -8.30 -1.05
CA ALA A 275 3.46 -7.11 -1.87
C ALA A 275 3.66 -7.52 -3.34
N VAL A 276 3.50 -6.58 -4.26
CA VAL A 276 3.72 -6.80 -5.70
C VAL A 276 4.50 -5.62 -6.26
N LEU A 277 5.53 -5.92 -7.06
CA LEU A 277 6.35 -4.92 -7.74
C LEU A 277 6.05 -4.96 -9.24
N THR A 278 5.76 -3.79 -9.81
CA THR A 278 5.33 -3.66 -11.20
C THR A 278 6.15 -2.59 -11.93
N CYS A 279 6.65 -2.96 -13.11
CA CYS A 279 7.21 -2.05 -14.11
C CYS A 279 6.20 -1.86 -15.25
N PRO A 280 5.59 -0.68 -15.39
CA PRO A 280 4.85 -0.32 -16.60
C PRO A 280 5.85 0.02 -17.72
N TYR A 281 6.31 -1.00 -18.44
CA TYR A 281 7.34 -0.85 -19.47
C TYR A 281 6.82 -0.07 -20.67
N LEU A 282 7.50 1.03 -21.00
CA LEU A 282 7.24 1.85 -22.17
C LEU A 282 8.40 1.75 -23.16
N ARG A 283 8.12 1.19 -24.35
CA ARG A 283 9.13 1.05 -25.41
C ARG A 283 9.44 2.39 -26.06
N ARG A 284 10.72 2.75 -26.14
CA ARG A 284 11.20 3.86 -26.96
C ARG A 284 11.25 3.48 -28.44
N ILE A 285 10.90 4.44 -29.29
CA ILE A 285 10.85 4.29 -30.76
C ILE A 285 11.73 5.30 -31.50
N ASP A 286 12.47 6.12 -30.76
CA ASP A 286 13.50 7.00 -31.29
C ASP A 286 14.84 6.27 -31.46
N GLU A 287 15.88 6.99 -31.88
CA GLU A 287 17.22 6.40 -32.13
C GLU A 287 17.96 6.01 -30.85
N TYR A 288 17.43 6.37 -29.69
CA TYR A 288 18.02 6.00 -28.41
C TYR A 288 17.76 4.53 -28.08
N VAL A 289 18.82 3.79 -27.82
CA VAL A 289 18.75 2.37 -27.48
C VAL A 289 18.58 2.22 -25.97
N ALA A 290 17.32 2.16 -25.52
CA ALA A 290 16.98 1.84 -24.12
C ALA A 290 17.01 0.33 -23.85
N PRO A 291 17.11 -0.09 -22.57
CA PRO A 291 16.96 -1.48 -22.18
C PRO A 291 15.67 -2.10 -22.74
N THR A 292 15.76 -3.35 -23.21
CA THR A 292 14.62 -4.07 -23.78
C THR A 292 13.64 -4.51 -22.70
N LEU A 293 12.43 -4.90 -23.12
CA LEU A 293 11.44 -5.50 -22.21
C LEU A 293 12.01 -6.72 -21.47
N GLU A 294 12.76 -7.57 -22.17
CA GLU A 294 13.41 -8.75 -21.58
C GLU A 294 14.47 -8.38 -20.53
N ALA A 295 15.29 -7.37 -20.82
CA ALA A 295 16.27 -6.86 -19.87
C ALA A 295 15.58 -6.27 -18.63
N ALA A 296 14.55 -5.44 -18.81
CA ALA A 296 13.76 -4.89 -17.72
C ALA A 296 13.07 -5.99 -16.90
N THR A 297 12.49 -7.01 -17.54
CA THR A 297 11.89 -8.16 -16.85
C THR A 297 12.92 -8.92 -16.00
N THR A 298 14.15 -9.07 -16.49
CA THR A 298 15.24 -9.74 -15.75
C THR A 298 15.66 -8.92 -14.54
N LEU A 299 15.92 -7.62 -14.72
CA LEU A 299 16.28 -6.70 -13.63
C LEU A 299 15.18 -6.62 -12.56
N LEU A 300 13.91 -6.62 -12.97
CA LEU A 300 12.78 -6.59 -12.05
C LEU A 300 12.69 -7.88 -11.24
N ARG A 301 12.93 -9.04 -11.88
CA ARG A 301 12.97 -10.35 -11.21
C ARG A 301 14.05 -10.39 -10.14
N GLU A 302 15.27 -9.96 -10.45
CA GLU A 302 16.38 -9.89 -9.50
C GLU A 302 16.05 -8.99 -8.31
N THR A 303 15.42 -7.85 -8.59
CA THR A 303 14.96 -6.89 -7.57
C THR A 303 13.95 -7.55 -6.62
N VAL A 304 12.97 -8.28 -7.16
CA VAL A 304 11.97 -9.00 -6.35
C VAL A 304 12.55 -10.17 -5.58
N GLN A 305 13.51 -10.91 -6.16
CA GLN A 305 14.19 -12.00 -5.47
C GLN A 305 14.98 -11.49 -4.26
N ALA A 306 15.59 -10.31 -4.35
CA ALA A 306 16.27 -9.68 -3.22
C ALA A 306 15.30 -9.23 -2.10
N LEU A 307 14.03 -8.97 -2.44
CA LEU A 307 12.98 -8.56 -1.48
C LEU A 307 12.16 -9.72 -0.92
N SER A 308 12.14 -10.86 -1.62
CA SER A 308 11.32 -12.01 -1.23
C SER A 308 12.01 -12.82 -0.14
N MET A 309 11.21 -13.29 0.82
CA MET A 309 11.66 -14.15 1.91
C MET A 309 11.54 -15.64 1.54
N PHE A 310 10.71 -15.95 0.55
CA PHE A 310 10.56 -17.30 0.03
C PHE A 310 11.79 -17.68 -0.80
N ARG A 311 12.35 -18.86 -0.51
CA ARG A 311 13.35 -19.52 -1.35
C ARG A 311 12.76 -20.88 -1.69
N GLU A 312 12.63 -21.20 -2.97
CA GLU A 312 12.34 -22.57 -3.36
C GLU A 312 13.52 -23.42 -2.87
N ASP A 313 13.25 -24.40 -2.01
CA ASP A 313 14.23 -25.43 -1.69
C ASP A 313 14.53 -26.13 -3.01
N VAL A 314 15.73 -25.88 -3.56
CA VAL A 314 16.27 -26.60 -4.70
C VAL A 314 16.55 -28.03 -4.21
N GLY A 315 15.53 -28.88 -4.31
CA GLY A 315 15.60 -30.33 -4.08
C GLY A 315 15.95 -31.08 -5.35
#